data_AF-A0A7S1KRA4-F1
#
_entry.id   AF-A0A7S1KRA4-F1
#
_cell.length_a   1.000
_cell.length_b   1.000
_cell.length_c   1.000
_cell.angle_alpha   90.00
_cell.angle_beta   90.00
_cell.angle_gamma   90.00
#
_symmetry.space_group_name_H-M   'P 1'
#
loop_
_entity.id
_entity.type
_entity.pdbx_description
1 polymer ?
#
loop_
_entity_poly.entity_id
_entity_poly.type
_entity_poly.pdbx_seq_one_letter_code
_entity_poly.pdbx_strand_id
1 'polypeptide(L)'
;MSSGVETVINSTYKKPTYDFWWFPVSSGGGDKNLFNNGGPLQKYDSVFGTNSRAYEMQRNSANPYNPQTRWLGHCDKASLCVCLLAPPRKSVNFRGVVFTVRDIQGLLVKVVHSLSYHYDYIGKRFPEGSVQEPSPHEVYNGLKQWGHRLLPLIADVSPAQEVWNYPFDMVQFDFNNQVMHMSSSGFAKENRSIRFDWARNSWLGSNVDFWWQPIADSDLASRESWPVEQKQMVTPFLNPHVSPRNVYDIYILSI
;
A
#
# COMPACT_ATOMS: atom_id res chain seq x y z
N MET A 1 -10.58 19.80 -39.59
CA MET A 1 -10.49 19.72 -38.13
C MET A 1 -9.19 18.99 -37.81
N SER A 2 -8.15 19.68 -37.36
CA SER A 2 -6.93 19.01 -36.92
C SER A 2 -7.18 18.41 -35.55
N SER A 3 -7.34 17.09 -35.50
CA SER A 3 -7.26 16.33 -34.25
C SER A 3 -5.83 16.49 -33.72
N GLY A 4 -5.59 17.46 -32.83
CA GLY A 4 -4.34 17.53 -32.09
C GLY A 4 -4.22 16.23 -31.30
N VAL A 5 -3.30 15.36 -31.69
CA VAL A 5 -3.01 14.14 -30.95
C VAL A 5 -2.40 14.59 -29.62
N GLU A 6 -3.17 14.44 -28.55
CA GLU A 6 -2.71 14.68 -27.19
C GLU A 6 -1.49 13.81 -26.96
N THR A 7 -0.32 14.45 -26.90
CA THR A 7 0.96 13.77 -27.11
C THR A 7 1.65 13.43 -25.79
N VAL A 8 1.21 14.06 -24.69
CA VAL A 8 1.68 13.78 -23.34
C VAL A 8 0.49 13.85 -22.38
N ILE A 9 0.31 12.83 -21.54
CA ILE A 9 -0.57 12.89 -20.37
C ILE A 9 0.31 13.11 -19.15
N ASN A 10 0.05 14.18 -18.41
CA ASN A 10 0.68 14.44 -17.11
C ASN A 10 -0.39 14.35 -16.02
N SER A 11 -0.28 13.29 -15.21
CA SER A 11 -1.14 13.07 -14.05
C SER A 11 -0.30 13.25 -12.79
N THR A 12 -0.44 14.40 -12.14
CA THR A 12 0.06 14.59 -10.76
C THR A 12 -1.12 14.47 -9.82
N TYR A 13 -1.07 13.49 -8.91
CA TYR A 13 -2.11 13.32 -7.93
C TYR A 13 -1.99 14.40 -6.85
N LYS A 14 -3.12 14.93 -6.37
CA LYS A 14 -3.11 16.03 -5.40
C LYS A 14 -2.50 15.64 -4.05
N LYS A 15 -2.61 14.36 -3.69
CA LYS A 15 -2.04 13.84 -2.45
C LYS A 15 -0.66 13.22 -2.73
N PRO A 16 0.43 13.79 -2.18
CA PRO A 16 1.74 13.16 -2.29
C PRO A 16 1.82 11.88 -1.44
N THR A 17 2.60 10.92 -1.91
CA THR A 17 3.03 9.76 -1.11
C THR A 17 3.97 10.20 0.03
N TYR A 18 4.16 9.36 1.03
CA TYR A 18 5.04 9.66 2.17
C TYR A 18 5.74 8.42 2.70
N ASP A 19 6.76 8.62 3.54
CA ASP A 19 7.51 7.53 4.14
C ASP A 19 6.61 6.62 4.98
N PHE A 20 6.46 5.40 4.50
CA PHE A 20 5.67 4.35 5.12
C PHE A 20 6.39 3.03 4.89
N TRP A 21 6.66 2.31 5.97
CA TRP A 21 7.36 1.04 5.89
C TRP A 21 6.40 -0.11 5.53
N TRP A 22 6.86 -1.09 4.75
CA TRP A 22 6.04 -2.21 4.30
C TRP A 22 5.93 -3.36 5.32
N PHE A 23 6.63 -3.26 6.46
CA PHE A 23 6.56 -4.20 7.59
C PHE A 23 6.75 -5.68 7.20
N PRO A 24 7.99 -6.13 6.91
CA PRO A 24 8.30 -7.52 6.63
C PRO A 24 7.81 -8.44 7.74
N VAL A 25 7.32 -9.62 7.35
CA VAL A 25 7.00 -10.73 8.26
C VAL A 25 8.27 -11.37 8.81
N SER A 26 9.28 -11.63 7.97
CA SER A 26 10.51 -12.26 8.45
C SER A 26 11.37 -11.29 9.26
N SER A 27 12.16 -11.81 10.21
CA SER A 27 13.08 -11.02 11.03
C SER A 27 14.22 -10.35 10.24
N GLY A 28 14.33 -10.62 8.93
CA GLY A 28 15.25 -9.93 8.02
C GLY A 28 15.00 -8.41 7.92
N GLY A 29 13.85 -7.92 8.41
CA GLY A 29 13.56 -6.49 8.53
C GLY A 29 14.17 -5.78 9.75
N GLY A 30 14.89 -6.49 10.62
CA GLY A 30 15.40 -5.95 11.89
C GLY A 30 14.28 -5.40 12.76
N ASP A 31 14.49 -4.23 13.37
CA ASP A 31 13.56 -3.55 14.28
C ASP A 31 12.24 -3.09 13.64
N LYS A 32 12.06 -3.31 12.33
CA LYS A 32 10.92 -2.77 11.56
C LYS A 32 9.81 -3.80 11.28
N ASN A 33 9.74 -4.86 12.08
CA ASN A 33 8.67 -5.85 12.04
C ASN A 33 7.56 -5.52 13.07
N LEU A 34 6.31 -5.91 12.77
CA LEU A 34 5.14 -5.58 13.60
C LEU A 34 5.13 -6.23 15.00
N PHE A 35 5.73 -7.40 15.11
CA PHE A 35 5.65 -8.28 16.28
C PHE A 35 7.00 -8.46 16.99
N ASN A 36 7.98 -7.60 16.71
CA ASN A 36 9.17 -7.48 17.54
C ASN A 36 8.82 -7.12 18.99
N ASN A 37 9.71 -7.46 19.92
CA ASN A 37 9.62 -6.96 21.29
C ASN A 37 9.72 -5.42 21.28
N GLY A 38 8.84 -4.76 22.01
CA GLY A 38 8.65 -3.31 21.99
C GLY A 38 7.98 -2.78 20.71
N GLY A 39 7.59 -3.64 19.77
CA GLY A 39 6.96 -3.27 18.51
C GLY A 39 5.48 -2.83 18.65
N PRO A 40 4.86 -2.41 17.54
CA PRO A 40 3.52 -1.83 17.55
C PRO A 40 2.46 -2.75 18.17
N LEU A 41 2.51 -4.05 17.86
CA LEU A 41 1.50 -4.98 18.37
C LEU A 41 1.68 -5.29 19.86
N GLN A 42 2.91 -5.34 20.38
CA GLN A 42 3.12 -5.49 21.82
C GLN A 42 2.63 -4.25 22.57
N LYS A 43 2.92 -3.05 22.05
CA LYS A 43 2.41 -1.80 22.64
C LYS A 43 0.90 -1.77 22.63
N TYR A 44 0.27 -2.15 21.52
CA TYR A 44 -1.18 -2.25 21.41
C TYR A 44 -1.75 -3.25 22.43
N ASP A 45 -1.18 -4.45 22.53
CA ASP A 45 -1.58 -5.48 23.50
C ASP A 45 -1.49 -4.97 24.95
N SER A 46 -0.44 -4.20 25.29
CA SER A 46 -0.28 -3.63 26.63
C SER A 46 -1.35 -2.59 27.00
N VAL A 47 -1.91 -1.88 26.01
CA VAL A 47 -2.92 -0.83 26.20
C VAL A 47 -4.33 -1.40 26.29
N PHE A 48 -4.63 -2.43 25.50
CA PHE A 48 -5.98 -2.95 25.32
C PHE A 48 -6.20 -4.35 25.92
N GLY A 49 -5.16 -4.97 26.47
CA GLY A 49 -5.25 -6.31 27.06
C GLY A 49 -5.54 -7.40 26.01
N THR A 50 -5.02 -7.21 24.79
CA THR A 50 -5.26 -8.10 23.64
C THR A 50 -4.10 -9.07 23.41
N ASN A 51 -4.26 -9.97 22.43
CA ASN A 51 -3.24 -10.94 22.02
C ASN A 51 -2.87 -10.82 20.53
N SER A 52 -2.88 -9.60 20.01
CA SER A 52 -2.67 -9.30 18.58
C SER A 52 -1.29 -9.71 18.09
N ARG A 53 -0.26 -9.53 18.92
CA ARG A 53 1.11 -9.92 18.59
C ARG A 53 1.24 -11.43 18.45
N ALA A 54 0.76 -12.20 19.43
CA ALA A 54 0.89 -13.65 19.38
C ALA A 54 0.08 -14.24 18.21
N TYR A 55 -1.08 -13.66 17.92
CA TYR A 55 -1.87 -14.01 16.73
C TYR A 55 -1.08 -13.83 15.44
N GLU A 56 -0.43 -12.67 15.23
CA GLU A 56 0.40 -12.46 14.03
C GLU A 56 1.61 -13.40 14.01
N MET A 57 2.24 -13.67 15.15
CA MET A 57 3.37 -14.59 15.20
C MET A 57 2.96 -16.01 14.83
N GLN A 58 1.86 -16.52 15.39
CA GLN A 58 1.33 -17.85 15.08
C GLN A 58 0.96 -17.96 13.61
N ARG A 59 0.23 -16.96 13.10
CA ARG A 59 -0.24 -16.92 11.72
C ARG A 59 0.91 -16.81 10.72
N ASN A 60 1.85 -15.92 11.00
CA ASN A 60 2.97 -15.62 10.11
C ASN A 60 4.25 -16.34 10.57
N SER A 61 4.12 -17.56 11.11
CA SER A 61 5.22 -18.48 11.48
C SER A 61 6.03 -18.94 10.25
N ALA A 62 6.25 -18.05 9.29
CA ALA A 62 7.27 -18.21 8.28
C ALA A 62 8.61 -18.30 8.99
N ASN A 63 9.33 -19.40 8.79
CA ASN A 63 10.71 -19.53 9.23
C ASN A 63 11.47 -18.26 8.79
N PRO A 64 12.00 -17.44 9.71
CA PRO A 64 12.67 -16.19 9.36
C PRO A 64 13.94 -16.43 8.52
N TYR A 65 14.46 -17.65 8.54
CA TYR A 65 15.60 -18.07 7.75
C TYR A 65 15.22 -18.67 6.39
N ASN A 66 13.92 -18.85 6.08
CA ASN A 66 13.49 -19.28 4.76
C ASN A 66 13.66 -18.11 3.78
N PRO A 67 14.59 -18.19 2.79
CA PRO A 67 14.78 -17.12 1.82
C PRO A 67 13.52 -16.84 1.00
N GLN A 68 12.66 -17.85 0.81
CA GLN A 68 11.41 -17.75 0.03
C GLN A 68 10.33 -16.91 0.73
N THR A 69 10.52 -16.53 2.01
CA THR A 69 9.55 -15.74 2.78
C THR A 69 10.05 -14.33 3.11
N ARG A 70 11.24 -13.95 2.63
CA ARG A 70 11.87 -12.66 2.96
C ARG A 70 11.10 -11.45 2.42
N TRP A 71 10.43 -11.61 1.29
CA TRP A 71 9.57 -10.60 0.67
C TRP A 71 8.15 -10.55 1.26
N LEU A 72 7.77 -11.53 2.09
CA LEU A 72 6.45 -11.53 2.73
C LEU A 72 6.35 -10.35 3.70
N GLY A 73 5.29 -9.57 3.54
CA GLY A 73 5.01 -8.43 4.40
C GLY A 73 3.68 -7.78 4.03
N HIS A 74 3.61 -6.48 4.26
CA HIS A 74 2.38 -5.71 4.18
C HIS A 74 2.51 -4.57 3.15
N CYS A 75 3.23 -4.78 2.04
CA CYS A 75 3.44 -3.76 1.00
C CYS A 75 2.12 -3.30 0.36
N ASP A 76 1.16 -4.22 0.19
CA ASP A 76 -0.21 -3.94 -0.25
C ASP A 76 -0.91 -2.94 0.68
N LYS A 77 -0.93 -3.27 1.98
CA LYS A 77 -1.59 -2.47 3.03
C LYS A 77 -0.86 -1.15 3.28
N ALA A 78 0.47 -1.16 3.24
CA ALA A 78 1.29 0.04 3.37
C ALA A 78 1.02 1.02 2.22
N SER A 79 0.99 0.53 0.97
CA SER A 79 0.64 1.34 -0.20
C SER A 79 -0.77 1.92 -0.06
N LEU A 80 -1.72 1.10 0.39
CA LEU A 80 -3.09 1.55 0.63
C LEU A 80 -3.17 2.63 1.72
N CYS A 81 -2.45 2.50 2.83
CA CYS A 81 -2.36 3.53 3.86
C CYS A 81 -1.82 4.85 3.29
N VAL A 82 -0.78 4.78 2.46
CA VAL A 82 -0.20 5.97 1.82
C VAL A 82 -1.20 6.63 0.87
N CYS A 83 -1.97 5.85 0.11
CA CYS A 83 -2.99 6.39 -0.77
C CYS A 83 -4.19 6.97 -0.02
N LEU A 84 -4.68 6.31 1.04
CA LEU A 84 -5.93 6.67 1.72
C LEU A 84 -5.78 7.64 2.89
N LEU A 85 -4.74 7.50 3.71
CA LEU A 85 -4.64 8.17 5.01
C LEU A 85 -3.61 9.30 5.02
N ALA A 86 -3.85 10.34 5.83
CA ALA A 86 -2.86 11.39 6.07
C ALA A 86 -1.65 10.81 6.82
N PRO A 87 -0.44 11.38 6.63
CA PRO A 87 0.75 10.89 7.31
C PRO A 87 0.68 11.15 8.82
N PRO A 88 0.89 10.14 9.69
CA PRO A 88 1.15 10.40 11.10
C PRO A 88 2.41 11.26 11.24
N ARG A 89 2.34 12.37 11.97
CA ARG A 89 3.39 13.41 12.02
C ARG A 89 4.19 13.43 13.32
N LYS A 90 3.65 12.85 14.39
CA LYS A 90 4.26 12.87 15.72
C LYS A 90 3.97 11.58 16.50
N SER A 91 4.83 11.32 17.47
CA SER A 91 4.60 10.26 18.46
C SER A 91 3.44 10.65 19.38
N VAL A 92 2.72 9.66 19.88
CA VAL A 92 1.55 9.83 20.75
C VAL A 92 1.76 9.06 22.05
N ASN A 93 1.53 9.71 23.19
CA ASN A 93 1.37 9.00 24.46
C ASN A 93 -0.11 8.64 24.64
N PHE A 94 -0.42 7.35 24.61
CA PHE A 94 -1.78 6.84 24.76
C PHE A 94 -1.82 5.88 25.95
N ARG A 95 -2.55 6.28 27.00
CA ARG A 95 -2.68 5.51 28.25
C ARG A 95 -1.33 5.08 28.87
N GLY A 96 -0.35 5.98 28.85
CA GLY A 96 0.98 5.74 29.42
C GLY A 96 1.96 4.98 28.50
N VAL A 97 1.52 4.59 27.30
CA VAL A 97 2.37 3.93 26.30
C VAL A 97 2.67 4.89 25.16
N VAL A 98 3.94 5.05 24.83
CA VAL A 98 4.38 5.91 23.71
C VAL A 98 4.38 5.13 22.41
N PHE A 99 3.52 5.52 21.49
CA PHE A 99 3.50 5.07 20.10
C PHE A 99 4.29 6.05 19.23
N THR A 100 5.36 5.58 18.62
CA THR A 100 6.11 6.35 17.62
C THR A 100 5.32 6.45 16.31
N VAL A 101 5.71 7.35 15.42
CA VAL A 101 5.16 7.42 14.06
C VAL A 101 5.18 6.04 13.37
N ARG A 102 6.28 5.29 13.52
CA ARG A 102 6.41 3.94 12.95
C ARG A 102 5.46 2.93 13.61
N ASP A 103 5.25 3.03 14.92
CA ASP A 103 4.30 2.13 15.60
C ASP A 103 2.88 2.37 15.07
N ILE A 104 2.50 3.64 14.90
CA ILE A 104 1.19 4.03 14.36
C ILE A 104 1.03 3.49 12.94
N GLN A 105 2.02 3.67 12.06
CA GLN A 105 2.03 3.06 10.73
C GLN A 105 1.87 1.52 10.78
N GLY A 106 2.52 0.87 11.73
CA GLY A 106 2.42 -0.57 11.92
C GLY A 106 1.02 -1.04 12.35
N LEU A 107 0.30 -0.22 13.12
CA LEU A 107 -1.10 -0.49 13.46
C LEU A 107 -2.03 -0.24 12.26
N LEU A 108 -1.78 0.82 11.49
CA LEU A 108 -2.58 1.16 10.31
C LEU A 108 -2.61 0.02 9.28
N VAL A 109 -1.49 -0.65 9.02
CA VAL A 109 -1.47 -1.80 8.09
C VAL A 109 -2.29 -2.97 8.56
N LYS A 110 -2.66 -3.06 9.85
CA LYS A 110 -3.51 -4.14 10.35
C LYS A 110 -5.00 -3.88 10.19
N VAL A 111 -5.39 -2.64 9.90
CA VAL A 111 -6.80 -2.22 9.91
C VAL A 111 -7.25 -1.53 8.61
N VAL A 112 -6.32 -1.20 7.70
CA VAL A 112 -6.65 -0.44 6.48
C VAL A 112 -7.68 -1.15 5.59
N HIS A 113 -7.67 -2.48 5.50
CA HIS A 113 -8.68 -3.26 4.77
C HIS A 113 -10.05 -3.26 5.44
N SER A 114 -10.18 -2.76 6.69
CA SER A 114 -11.46 -2.59 7.35
C SER A 114 -12.11 -1.24 7.06
N LEU A 115 -11.41 -0.32 6.39
CA LEU A 115 -11.95 1.00 6.02
C LEU A 115 -12.92 0.87 4.84
N SER A 116 -13.83 1.84 4.70
CA SER A 116 -14.71 1.90 3.54
C SER A 116 -13.98 2.50 2.34
N TYR A 117 -13.58 1.64 1.43
CA TYR A 117 -13.04 2.02 0.12
C TYR A 117 -13.42 0.97 -0.92
N HIS A 118 -13.45 1.39 -2.17
CA HIS A 118 -13.39 0.49 -3.32
C HIS A 118 -12.12 0.78 -4.12
N TYR A 119 -11.85 -0.04 -5.12
CA TYR A 119 -10.73 0.17 -6.02
C TYR A 119 -11.10 -0.20 -7.44
N ASP A 120 -10.56 0.56 -8.39
CA ASP A 120 -10.49 0.12 -9.77
C ASP A 120 -9.20 -0.68 -9.97
N TYR A 121 -9.23 -1.71 -10.80
CA TYR A 121 -8.13 -2.63 -11.02
C TYR A 121 -7.92 -2.89 -12.50
N ILE A 122 -6.66 -2.90 -12.95
CA ILE A 122 -6.25 -3.21 -14.32
C ILE A 122 -5.12 -4.24 -14.28
N GLY A 123 -5.18 -5.20 -15.21
CA GLY A 123 -4.32 -6.38 -15.22
C GLY A 123 -4.96 -7.54 -14.46
N LYS A 124 -4.26 -8.67 -14.42
CA LYS A 124 -4.61 -9.82 -13.58
C LYS A 124 -3.35 -10.43 -13.02
N ARG A 125 -3.27 -10.54 -11.70
CA ARG A 125 -2.28 -11.42 -11.07
C ARG A 125 -2.73 -12.87 -11.17
N PHE A 126 -1.78 -13.71 -11.54
CA PHE A 126 -1.99 -15.13 -11.78
C PHE A 126 -2.16 -15.96 -10.48
N PRO A 127 -2.94 -17.05 -10.55
CA PRO A 127 -2.46 -18.36 -10.09
C PRO A 127 -2.40 -19.33 -11.30
N GLU A 128 -1.27 -20.05 -11.52
CA GLU A 128 -1.02 -21.06 -12.62
C GLU A 128 -0.25 -20.70 -13.96
N GLY A 129 0.71 -19.77 -14.02
CA GLY A 129 1.63 -19.63 -15.18
C GLY A 129 1.26 -18.94 -16.51
N SER A 130 0.25 -18.06 -16.67
CA SER A 130 0.10 -17.24 -17.90
C SER A 130 -0.04 -15.73 -17.63
N VAL A 131 1.08 -15.02 -17.50
CA VAL A 131 1.07 -13.56 -17.24
C VAL A 131 0.17 -12.85 -18.26
N GLN A 132 -0.99 -12.34 -17.82
CA GLN A 132 -1.80 -11.43 -18.62
C GLN A 132 -1.52 -10.03 -18.10
N GLU A 133 -0.32 -9.56 -18.43
CA GLU A 133 0.09 -8.18 -18.21
C GLU A 133 -0.93 -7.27 -18.91
N PRO A 134 -1.36 -6.17 -18.27
CA PRO A 134 -2.21 -5.21 -18.95
C PRO A 134 -1.47 -4.66 -20.15
N SER A 135 -2.14 -4.66 -21.30
CA SER A 135 -1.59 -4.05 -22.51
C SER A 135 -1.34 -2.56 -22.27
N PRO A 136 -0.38 -1.97 -23.01
CA PRO A 136 -0.22 -0.52 -23.11
C PRO A 136 -1.54 0.26 -23.23
N HIS A 137 -2.45 -0.24 -24.05
CA HIS A 137 -3.74 0.39 -24.28
C HIS A 137 -4.66 0.35 -23.04
N GLU A 138 -4.68 -0.77 -22.32
CA GLU A 138 -5.44 -0.90 -21.07
C GLU A 138 -4.89 0.02 -19.99
N VAL A 139 -3.57 0.06 -19.80
CA VAL A 139 -2.94 0.99 -18.83
C VAL A 139 -3.23 2.44 -19.22
N TYR A 140 -3.13 2.79 -20.50
CA TYR A 140 -3.47 4.13 -20.98
C TYR A 140 -4.93 4.52 -20.68
N ASN A 141 -5.88 3.65 -21.02
CA ASN A 141 -7.30 3.92 -20.79
C ASN A 141 -7.60 4.04 -19.29
N GLY A 142 -6.96 3.21 -18.47
CA GLY A 142 -6.97 3.33 -17.02
C GLY A 142 -6.48 4.67 -16.52
N LEU A 143 -5.29 5.09 -16.96
CA LEU A 143 -4.71 6.38 -16.57
C LEU A 143 -5.57 7.57 -17.02
N LYS A 144 -6.23 7.49 -18.19
CA LYS A 144 -7.21 8.51 -18.59
C LYS A 144 -8.42 8.56 -17.65
N GLN A 145 -8.90 7.40 -17.23
CA GLN A 145 -9.98 7.29 -16.26
C GLN A 145 -9.57 7.72 -14.84
N TRP A 146 -8.30 7.58 -14.48
CA TRP A 146 -7.82 7.77 -13.10
C TRP A 146 -7.06 9.08 -12.89
N GLY A 147 -6.51 9.67 -13.94
CA GLY A 147 -5.59 10.81 -13.89
C GLY A 147 -6.22 12.10 -13.38
N HIS A 148 -7.56 12.19 -13.40
CA HIS A 148 -8.30 13.31 -12.81
C HIS A 148 -8.64 13.10 -11.32
N ARG A 149 -8.38 11.91 -10.76
CA ARG A 149 -8.67 11.61 -9.36
C ARG A 149 -7.55 12.14 -8.45
N LEU A 150 -7.85 12.26 -7.16
CA LEU A 150 -6.97 12.93 -6.20
C LEU A 150 -5.92 12.00 -5.56
N LEU A 151 -6.16 10.70 -5.60
CA LEU A 151 -5.40 9.71 -4.83
C LEU A 151 -4.33 9.02 -5.68
N PRO A 152 -3.13 8.74 -5.11
CA PRO A 152 -2.09 7.98 -5.78
C PRO A 152 -2.59 6.62 -6.25
N LEU A 153 -1.97 6.12 -7.33
CA LEU A 153 -2.20 4.76 -7.79
C LEU A 153 -1.25 3.79 -7.09
N ILE A 154 -1.56 2.51 -7.12
CA ILE A 154 -0.71 1.42 -6.63
C ILE A 154 -0.41 0.50 -7.81
N ALA A 155 0.85 0.11 -7.98
CA ALA A 155 1.27 -0.77 -9.05
C ALA A 155 2.31 -1.79 -8.57
N ASP A 156 2.29 -2.97 -9.20
CA ASP A 156 3.35 -3.97 -9.07
C ASP A 156 4.27 -3.96 -10.28
N VAL A 157 5.42 -3.35 -10.07
CA VAL A 157 6.41 -3.05 -11.10
C VAL A 157 7.54 -4.08 -11.13
N SER A 158 7.42 -5.16 -10.36
CA SER A 158 8.37 -6.25 -10.30
C SER A 158 7.93 -7.36 -11.24
N PRO A 159 8.76 -7.79 -12.22
CA PRO A 159 8.45 -8.94 -13.06
C PRO A 159 8.77 -10.28 -12.37
N ALA A 160 9.17 -10.25 -11.09
CA ALA A 160 9.51 -11.44 -10.33
C ALA A 160 8.26 -12.15 -9.79
N GLN A 161 8.44 -13.39 -9.33
CA GLN A 161 7.38 -14.13 -8.63
C GLN A 161 6.87 -13.40 -7.37
N GLU A 162 7.74 -12.60 -6.75
CA GLU A 162 7.42 -11.77 -5.60
C GLU A 162 6.56 -10.58 -6.02
N VAL A 163 5.53 -10.30 -5.24
CA VAL A 163 4.66 -9.16 -5.53
C VAL A 163 4.88 -8.02 -4.58
N TRP A 164 5.14 -6.87 -5.20
CA TRP A 164 5.54 -5.67 -4.53
C TRP A 164 4.60 -4.54 -4.93
N ASN A 165 3.74 -4.14 -4.01
CA ASN A 165 2.86 -2.99 -4.23
C ASN A 165 3.63 -1.71 -3.88
N TYR A 166 3.66 -0.78 -4.83
CA TYR A 166 4.23 0.55 -4.64
C TYR A 166 3.20 1.64 -4.95
N PRO A 167 3.05 2.68 -4.11
CA PRO A 167 2.20 3.81 -4.41
C PRO A 167 2.94 4.85 -5.27
N PHE A 168 2.28 5.43 -6.27
CA PHE A 168 2.84 6.47 -7.15
C PHE A 168 1.91 7.69 -7.20
N ASP A 169 2.43 8.85 -6.80
CA ASP A 169 1.74 10.14 -6.78
C ASP A 169 1.99 11.00 -8.02
N MET A 170 2.81 10.51 -8.95
CA MET A 170 2.98 11.11 -10.26
C MET A 170 3.09 10.03 -11.34
N VAL A 171 2.36 10.23 -12.44
CA VAL A 171 2.53 9.50 -13.69
C VAL A 171 2.57 10.47 -14.85
N GLN A 172 3.59 10.36 -15.68
CA GLN A 172 3.73 11.08 -16.93
C GLN A 172 3.86 10.07 -18.06
N PHE A 173 3.03 10.21 -19.08
CA PHE A 173 3.03 9.36 -20.25
C PHE A 173 3.34 10.19 -21.50
N ASP A 174 4.39 9.81 -22.23
CA ASP A 174 4.79 10.39 -23.50
C ASP A 174 4.45 9.41 -24.64
N PHE A 175 3.45 9.75 -25.46
CA PHE A 175 2.98 8.89 -26.55
C PHE A 175 3.95 8.83 -27.72
N ASN A 176 4.67 9.93 -27.98
CA ASN A 176 5.61 9.98 -29.10
C ASN A 176 6.78 9.04 -28.86
N ASN A 177 7.28 9.05 -27.63
CA ASN A 177 8.41 8.23 -27.25
C ASN A 177 7.98 6.87 -26.68
N GLN A 178 6.67 6.66 -26.49
CA GLN A 178 6.08 5.48 -25.84
C GLN A 178 6.73 5.22 -24.47
N VAL A 179 6.92 6.29 -23.70
CA VAL A 179 7.57 6.24 -22.39
C VAL A 179 6.58 6.61 -21.30
N MET A 180 6.53 5.80 -20.26
CA MET A 180 5.84 6.13 -19.02
C MET A 180 6.84 6.37 -17.90
N HIS A 181 6.73 7.51 -17.25
CA HIS A 181 7.46 7.87 -16.05
C HIS A 181 6.51 7.83 -14.86
N MET A 182 6.86 7.08 -13.83
CA MET A 182 6.13 7.06 -12.57
C MET A 182 7.06 7.52 -11.48
N SER A 183 6.55 8.25 -10.50
CA SER A 183 7.33 8.50 -9.29
C SER A 183 6.51 8.43 -8.00
N SER A 184 7.22 8.07 -6.93
CA SER A 184 6.78 8.18 -5.54
C SER A 184 7.69 9.19 -4.85
N SER A 185 7.09 10.21 -4.25
CA SER A 185 7.81 11.24 -3.49
C SER A 185 8.34 10.81 -2.12
N GLY A 186 8.05 9.60 -1.62
CA GLY A 186 8.59 9.22 -0.31
C GLY A 186 8.38 7.81 0.21
N PHE A 187 7.77 6.88 -0.54
CA PHE A 187 7.48 5.54 0.00
C PHE A 187 8.76 4.80 0.44
N ALA A 188 8.74 4.26 1.66
CA ALA A 188 9.87 3.57 2.29
C ALA A 188 11.22 4.34 2.29
N LYS A 189 11.19 5.68 2.33
CA LYS A 189 12.36 6.59 2.20
C LYS A 189 13.09 6.51 0.86
N GLU A 190 12.45 5.96 -0.15
CA GLU A 190 13.02 5.81 -1.48
C GLU A 190 12.18 6.62 -2.46
N ASN A 191 12.82 7.61 -3.10
CA ASN A 191 12.25 8.18 -4.31
C ASN A 191 12.36 7.13 -5.40
N ARG A 192 11.25 6.47 -5.69
CA ARG A 192 11.18 5.53 -6.80
C ARG A 192 10.77 6.30 -8.02
N SER A 193 11.61 6.26 -9.05
CA SER A 193 11.23 6.67 -10.40
C SER A 193 11.40 5.49 -11.32
N ILE A 194 10.36 5.19 -12.09
CA ILE A 194 10.37 4.07 -13.02
C ILE A 194 10.05 4.62 -14.39
N ARG A 195 10.87 4.23 -15.37
CA ARG A 195 10.71 4.56 -16.77
C ARG A 195 10.41 3.28 -17.52
N PHE A 196 9.21 3.17 -18.07
CA PHE A 196 8.83 2.06 -18.95
C PHE A 196 8.90 2.52 -20.41
N ASP A 197 9.71 1.85 -21.22
CA ASP A 197 9.72 2.00 -22.68
C ASP A 197 8.80 0.93 -23.28
N TRP A 198 7.58 1.34 -23.64
CA TRP A 198 6.56 0.44 -24.18
C TRP A 198 6.83 0.02 -25.63
N ALA A 199 7.66 0.78 -26.37
CA ALA A 199 8.07 0.41 -27.73
C ALA A 199 8.94 -0.84 -27.73
N ARG A 200 9.77 -0.99 -26.70
CA ARG A 200 10.81 -2.03 -26.63
C ARG A 200 10.49 -3.18 -25.70
N ASN A 201 9.65 -2.96 -24.68
CA ASN A 201 9.51 -3.91 -23.56
C ASN A 201 8.14 -4.60 -23.46
N SER A 202 7.27 -4.48 -24.46
CA SER A 202 5.92 -5.08 -24.44
C SER A 202 5.88 -6.60 -24.20
N TRP A 203 7.03 -7.30 -24.24
CA TRP A 203 7.12 -8.77 -24.11
C TRP A 203 8.36 -9.29 -23.36
N LEU A 204 9.18 -8.45 -22.72
CA LEU A 204 10.51 -8.85 -22.21
C LEU A 204 10.62 -9.00 -20.69
N GLY A 205 9.50 -9.27 -19.99
CA GLY A 205 9.54 -9.58 -18.55
C GLY A 205 9.93 -8.39 -17.69
N SER A 206 9.39 -7.21 -18.00
CA SER A 206 9.59 -5.97 -17.24
C SER A 206 8.34 -5.07 -17.24
N ASN A 207 7.18 -5.61 -17.60
CA ASN A 207 5.93 -4.87 -17.52
C ASN A 207 5.39 -4.90 -16.09
N VAL A 208 4.45 -4.01 -15.83
CA VAL A 208 3.75 -3.96 -14.56
C VAL A 208 2.69 -5.06 -14.55
N ASP A 209 2.69 -5.93 -13.55
CA ASP A 209 1.77 -7.07 -13.45
C ASP A 209 0.32 -6.59 -13.29
N PHE A 210 0.11 -5.56 -12.48
CA PHE A 210 -1.20 -4.95 -12.26
C PHE A 210 -1.12 -3.55 -11.67
N TRP A 211 -2.23 -2.84 -11.81
CA TRP A 211 -2.43 -1.49 -11.29
C TRP A 211 -3.78 -1.42 -10.59
N TRP A 212 -3.85 -0.63 -9.54
CA TRP A 212 -5.11 -0.32 -8.91
C TRP A 212 -5.10 1.04 -8.26
N GLN A 213 -6.26 1.69 -8.25
CA GLN A 213 -6.43 2.98 -7.60
C GLN A 213 -7.49 2.85 -6.52
N PRO A 214 -7.14 3.03 -5.24
CA PRO A 214 -8.11 3.04 -4.17
C PRO A 214 -8.92 4.33 -4.19
N ILE A 215 -10.20 4.24 -3.84
CA ILE A 215 -11.17 5.32 -3.80
C ILE A 215 -11.88 5.23 -2.45
N ALA A 216 -11.71 6.27 -1.63
CA ALA A 216 -12.40 6.33 -0.34
C ALA A 216 -13.91 6.52 -0.55
N ASP A 217 -14.72 5.70 0.12
CA ASP A 217 -16.19 5.82 0.08
C ASP A 217 -16.71 6.86 1.08
N SER A 218 -15.86 7.24 2.03
CA SER A 218 -16.23 8.09 3.15
C SER A 218 -15.06 8.98 3.59
N ASP A 219 -15.35 9.92 4.48
CA ASP A 219 -14.33 10.72 5.12
C ASP A 219 -13.53 9.86 6.12
N LEU A 220 -12.36 9.39 5.71
CA LEU A 220 -11.50 8.55 6.55
C LEU A 220 -10.86 9.32 7.73
N ALA A 221 -11.01 10.65 7.78
CA ALA A 221 -10.67 11.44 8.96
C ALA A 221 -11.78 11.42 10.02
N SER A 222 -13.01 11.04 9.66
CA SER A 222 -14.11 10.83 10.60
C SER A 222 -13.97 9.47 11.29
N ARG A 223 -14.17 9.49 12.61
CA ARG A 223 -14.14 8.31 13.46
C ARG A 223 -15.16 7.26 12.98
N GLU A 224 -16.31 7.69 12.49
CA GLU A 224 -17.45 6.88 12.03
C GLU A 224 -17.11 6.00 10.82
N SER A 225 -16.13 6.41 10.01
CA SER A 225 -15.60 5.61 8.90
C SER A 225 -14.75 4.41 9.34
N TRP A 226 -14.45 4.30 10.64
CA TRP A 226 -13.64 3.23 11.22
C TRP A 226 -14.55 2.29 12.01
N PRO A 227 -14.76 1.06 11.53
CA PRO A 227 -15.69 0.14 12.18
C PRO A 227 -15.16 -0.30 13.55
N VAL A 228 -16.08 -0.64 14.45
CA VAL A 228 -15.75 -1.13 15.80
C VAL A 228 -14.97 -2.45 15.71
N GLU A 229 -15.42 -3.32 14.82
CA GLU A 229 -14.84 -4.63 14.57
C GLU A 229 -14.30 -4.71 13.14
N GLN A 230 -13.26 -5.53 12.96
CA GLN A 230 -12.85 -5.93 11.64
C GLN A 230 -13.97 -6.80 11.07
N LYS A 231 -14.81 -6.26 10.17
CA LYS A 231 -15.73 -7.10 9.41
C LYS A 231 -14.89 -8.19 8.75
N GLN A 232 -15.30 -9.44 8.87
CA GLN A 232 -14.76 -10.53 8.05
C GLN A 232 -15.13 -10.24 6.60
N MET A 233 -14.41 -9.30 5.98
CA MET A 233 -14.31 -9.27 4.54
C MET A 233 -13.67 -10.59 4.13
N VAL A 234 -13.93 -11.01 2.89
CA VAL A 234 -13.46 -12.27 2.28
C VAL A 234 -11.93 -12.44 2.33
N THR A 235 -11.19 -11.47 2.86
CA THR A 235 -9.78 -11.56 3.19
C THR A 235 -9.58 -12.31 4.52
N PRO A 236 -9.12 -13.56 4.53
CA PRO A 236 -8.83 -14.29 5.76
C PRO A 236 -7.67 -13.67 6.57
N PHE A 237 -7.11 -12.52 6.16
CA PHE A 237 -5.82 -11.92 6.59
C PHE A 237 -5.90 -10.87 7.70
N LEU A 238 -7.08 -10.70 8.28
CA LEU A 238 -7.37 -9.71 9.30
C LEU A 238 -7.03 -10.22 10.71
N ASN A 239 -6.51 -9.34 11.57
CA ASN A 239 -6.17 -9.67 12.95
C ASN A 239 -7.35 -9.29 13.86
N PRO A 240 -8.12 -10.27 14.36
CA PRO A 240 -9.34 -9.98 15.11
C PRO A 240 -9.08 -9.26 16.43
N HIS A 241 -7.83 -9.26 16.92
CA HIS A 241 -7.45 -8.61 18.16
C HIS A 241 -7.06 -7.13 17.98
N VAL A 242 -7.00 -6.61 16.74
CA VAL A 242 -6.71 -5.19 16.47
C VAL A 242 -7.99 -4.49 16.02
N SER A 243 -8.60 -3.71 16.90
CA SER A 243 -9.82 -2.95 16.57
C SER A 243 -9.47 -1.72 15.73
N PRO A 244 -10.11 -1.52 14.55
CA PRO A 244 -9.91 -0.32 13.75
C PRO A 244 -10.24 0.95 14.53
N ARG A 245 -11.27 0.93 15.37
CA ARG A 245 -11.65 2.07 16.22
C ARG A 245 -10.55 2.46 17.22
N ASN A 246 -9.94 1.48 17.88
CA ASN A 246 -8.82 1.72 18.79
C ASN A 246 -7.60 2.29 18.04
N VAL A 247 -7.33 1.79 16.84
CA VAL A 247 -6.24 2.31 16.00
C VAL A 247 -6.52 3.74 15.55
N TYR A 248 -7.76 4.07 15.18
CA TYR A 248 -8.15 5.46 14.89
C TYR A 248 -7.87 6.38 16.07
N ASP A 249 -8.28 5.98 17.28
CA ASP A 249 -8.16 6.82 18.48
C ASP A 249 -6.68 7.15 18.78
N ILE A 250 -5.75 6.25 18.45
CA ILE A 250 -4.29 6.51 18.50
C ILE A 250 -3.85 7.38 17.30
N TYR A 251 -4.27 7.03 16.10
CA TYR A 251 -3.85 7.66 14.83
C TYR A 251 -4.25 9.12 14.75
N ILE A 252 -5.49 9.49 15.10
CA ILE A 252 -5.98 10.86 14.97
C ILE A 252 -5.20 11.84 15.85
N LEU A 253 -4.66 11.38 16.98
CA LEU A 253 -3.81 12.17 17.87
C LEU A 253 -2.42 12.45 17.27
N SER A 254 -2.03 11.72 16.22
CA SER A 254 -0.73 11.84 15.56
C SER A 254 -0.71 12.76 14.34
N ILE A 255 -1.90 13.14 13.84
CA ILE A 255 -2.07 14.08 12.73
C ILE A 255 -1.85 15.51 13.23
#